data_AF-A0A378JQR5-F1
#
_entry.id   AF-A0A378JQR5-F1
#
_cell.length_a   1.000
_cell.length_b   1.000
_cell.length_c   1.000
_cell.angle_alpha   90.00
_cell.angle_beta   90.00
_cell.angle_gamma   90.00
#
_symmetry.space_group_name_H-M   'P 1'
#
loop_
_entity.id
_entity.type
_entity.pdbx_description
1 polymer ?
#
loop_
_entity_poly.entity_id
_entity_poly.type
_entity_poly.pdbx_seq_one_letter_code
_entity_poly.pdbx_strand_id
1 'polypeptide(L)'
;MMITYLAKFRYLVYLIILLISLPLSANDLAEEQANLTIKQLYHTLNSNMNLDMVNRLNKISASFVGKPYILGSLGEGATASFDQFPQYRTDGFDCETYVTTVIALAFANQLNEFKKCLKKIRYYQGQVDYLTRNHFTGVDWNYNNQQQGFLKDITTTFRDKNNQSIAQVATALIDKPAWYKFKSSETIRLKQNDNTEQAKRLEKLKQMGSHLPRVKEHVPYLPLTALFNDKGEPNYNLFKQIPNGAIIEIVRPNWELNKKIGTNLNISHLGFAFRKENQLIFRQASSEYGKVVDVSLINYLKEATKSPTIKGINVQIIIPSKPLNKDCSLANN
;
A
#
# COMPACT_ATOMS: atom_id res chain seq x y z
N MET A 1 -80.16 20.50 29.81
CA MET A 1 -79.29 21.31 30.69
C MET A 1 -78.44 20.35 31.50
N MET A 2 -77.11 20.47 31.39
CA MET A 2 -76.07 19.94 32.31
C MET A 2 -75.89 18.40 32.46
N ILE A 3 -74.69 17.92 32.07
CA ILE A 3 -73.65 17.28 32.94
C ILE A 3 -73.76 15.74 32.92
N THR A 4 -72.73 14.90 32.70
CA THR A 4 -71.29 14.95 33.04
C THR A 4 -70.47 13.99 32.17
N TYR A 5 -69.23 14.40 31.87
CA TYR A 5 -68.11 13.56 31.43
C TYR A 5 -67.58 12.68 32.59
N LEU A 6 -67.11 11.46 32.28
CA LEU A 6 -66.16 10.71 33.12
C LEU A 6 -65.27 9.84 32.23
N ALA A 7 -64.18 10.44 31.73
CA ALA A 7 -63.11 9.73 31.03
C ALA A 7 -62.01 9.36 32.03
N LYS A 8 -61.74 8.05 32.19
CA LYS A 8 -60.65 7.54 33.03
C LYS A 8 -59.31 7.72 32.33
N PHE A 9 -58.41 8.46 32.97
CA PHE A 9 -56.99 8.53 32.68
C PHE A 9 -56.31 7.18 32.96
N ARG A 10 -55.59 6.63 31.97
CA ARG A 10 -54.48 5.68 32.20
C ARG A 10 -53.25 6.26 31.52
N TYR A 11 -52.31 6.75 32.31
CA TYR A 11 -51.00 7.18 31.86
C TYR A 11 -50.22 5.96 31.35
N LEU A 12 -49.92 5.93 30.05
CA LEU A 12 -48.88 5.07 29.50
C LEU A 12 -47.70 5.98 29.13
N VAL A 13 -46.66 6.00 29.97
CA VAL A 13 -45.42 6.70 29.67
C VAL A 13 -44.62 5.83 28.71
N TYR A 14 -44.69 6.13 27.42
CA TYR A 14 -43.75 5.59 26.44
C TYR A 14 -42.43 6.34 26.58
N LEU A 15 -41.43 5.69 27.17
CA LEU A 15 -40.05 6.17 27.16
C LEU A 15 -39.50 5.98 25.75
N ILE A 16 -39.62 7.01 24.90
CA ILE A 16 -38.98 7.06 23.59
C ILE A 16 -37.48 7.30 23.85
N ILE A 17 -36.70 6.22 23.86
CA ILE A 17 -35.24 6.32 23.78
C ILE A 17 -34.93 6.78 22.37
N LEU A 18 -34.71 8.09 22.21
CA LEU A 18 -34.19 8.68 20.99
C LEU A 18 -32.74 8.21 20.85
N LEU A 19 -32.53 7.11 20.12
CA LEU A 19 -31.20 6.70 19.66
C LEU A 19 -30.67 7.79 18.73
N ILE A 20 -29.91 8.73 19.29
CA ILE A 20 -29.12 9.68 18.51
C ILE A 20 -28.01 8.86 17.85
N SER A 21 -28.31 8.28 16.68
CA SER A 21 -27.28 7.72 15.81
C SER A 21 -26.46 8.89 15.28
N LEU A 22 -25.31 9.15 15.91
CA LEU A 22 -24.30 10.04 15.36
C LEU A 22 -24.00 9.56 13.93
N PRO A 23 -24.08 10.42 12.90
CA PRO A 23 -23.76 10.01 11.54
C PRO A 23 -22.26 9.69 11.46
N LEU A 24 -21.95 8.40 11.52
CA LEU A 24 -20.60 7.89 11.29
C LEU A 24 -20.26 8.12 9.82
N SER A 25 -19.08 8.68 9.51
CA SER A 25 -18.70 8.82 8.11
C SER A 25 -18.30 7.48 7.51
N ALA A 26 -18.41 7.35 6.17
CA ALA A 26 -17.96 6.15 5.47
C ALA A 26 -16.50 5.77 5.77
N ASN A 27 -15.64 6.76 6.07
CA ASN A 27 -14.24 6.53 6.44
C ASN A 27 -14.10 5.97 7.86
N ASP A 28 -14.85 6.51 8.83
CA ASP A 28 -14.89 6.00 10.21
C ASP A 28 -15.42 4.55 10.21
N LEU A 29 -16.43 4.28 9.40
CA LEU A 29 -17.01 2.95 9.20
C LEU A 29 -15.99 1.96 8.58
N ALA A 30 -15.15 2.41 7.65
CA ALA A 30 -14.12 1.57 7.04
C ALA A 30 -13.05 1.13 8.05
N GLU A 31 -12.60 2.03 8.94
CA GLU A 31 -11.65 1.68 10.00
C GLU A 31 -12.27 0.76 11.06
N GLU A 32 -13.54 0.97 11.43
CA GLU A 32 -14.25 0.08 12.36
C GLU A 32 -14.43 -1.32 11.79
N GLN A 33 -14.86 -1.44 10.53
CA GLN A 33 -14.97 -2.73 9.85
C GLN A 33 -13.60 -3.42 9.70
N ALA A 34 -12.55 -2.64 9.43
CA ALA A 34 -11.20 -3.16 9.40
C ALA A 34 -10.74 -3.65 10.78
N ASN A 35 -11.06 -2.95 11.87
CA ASN A 35 -10.73 -3.40 13.22
C ASN A 35 -11.31 -4.79 13.51
N LEU A 36 -12.57 -5.05 13.13
CA LEU A 36 -13.21 -6.36 13.30
C LEU A 36 -12.52 -7.43 12.45
N THR A 37 -12.32 -7.15 11.16
CA THR A 37 -11.68 -8.08 10.21
C THR A 37 -10.27 -8.46 10.65
N ILE A 38 -9.48 -7.48 11.11
CA ILE A 38 -8.10 -7.70 11.57
C ILE A 38 -8.05 -8.50 12.87
N LYS A 39 -8.96 -8.22 13.83
CA LYS A 39 -9.06 -9.03 15.05
C LYS A 39 -9.37 -10.49 14.73
N GLN A 40 -10.33 -10.74 13.83
CA GLN A 40 -10.66 -12.09 13.37
C GLN A 40 -9.48 -12.76 12.67
N LEU A 41 -8.79 -12.06 11.78
CA LEU A 41 -7.59 -12.54 11.11
C LEU A 41 -6.53 -12.98 12.13
N TYR A 42 -6.26 -12.19 13.17
CA TYR A 42 -5.30 -12.54 14.20
C TYR A 42 -5.74 -13.71 15.08
N HIS A 43 -7.04 -13.84 15.39
CA HIS A 43 -7.54 -15.05 16.05
C HIS A 43 -7.24 -16.32 15.23
N THR A 44 -7.46 -16.28 13.91
CA THR A 44 -7.15 -17.41 13.01
C THR A 44 -5.65 -17.65 12.82
N LEU A 45 -4.83 -16.60 12.81
CA LEU A 45 -3.38 -16.73 12.67
C LEU A 45 -2.74 -17.26 13.96
N ASN A 46 -3.14 -16.76 15.13
CA ASN A 46 -2.55 -17.15 16.41
C ASN A 46 -2.95 -18.58 16.82
N SER A 47 -4.10 -19.08 16.35
CA SER A 47 -4.47 -20.49 16.53
C SER A 47 -3.62 -21.45 15.70
N ASN A 48 -2.94 -20.95 14.66
CA ASN A 48 -2.01 -21.70 13.81
C ASN A 48 -0.57 -21.35 14.22
N MET A 49 0.00 -22.14 15.13
CA MET A 49 1.33 -21.93 15.74
C MET A 49 2.41 -21.44 14.75
N ASN A 50 3.15 -20.39 15.14
CA ASN A 50 4.49 -19.98 14.65
C ASN A 50 4.77 -20.09 13.14
N LEU A 51 3.87 -19.57 12.30
CA LEU A 51 4.19 -19.36 10.88
C LEU A 51 5.43 -18.45 10.73
N ASP A 52 6.38 -18.87 9.90
CA ASP A 52 7.45 -17.98 9.44
C ASP A 52 6.88 -16.81 8.62
N MET A 53 7.69 -15.76 8.43
CA MET A 53 7.24 -14.54 7.75
C MET A 53 6.70 -14.81 6.34
N VAL A 54 7.33 -15.69 5.56
CA VAL A 54 6.91 -15.96 4.17
C VAL A 54 5.52 -16.62 4.15
N ASN A 55 5.28 -17.57 5.04
CA ASN A 55 3.99 -18.23 5.18
C ASN A 55 2.92 -17.29 5.75
N ARG A 56 3.28 -16.39 6.68
CA ARG A 56 2.38 -15.31 7.15
C ARG A 56 1.97 -14.40 6.00
N LEU A 57 2.94 -13.89 5.23
CA LEU A 57 2.68 -13.04 4.07
C LEU A 57 1.76 -13.74 3.07
N ASN A 58 2.04 -15.00 2.73
CA ASN A 58 1.21 -15.73 1.78
C ASN A 58 -0.24 -15.88 2.29
N LYS A 59 -0.43 -16.30 3.55
CA LYS A 59 -1.77 -16.49 4.13
C LYS A 59 -2.55 -15.18 4.26
N ILE A 60 -1.90 -14.11 4.73
CA ILE A 60 -2.50 -12.78 4.88
C ILE A 60 -2.85 -12.20 3.51
N SER A 61 -1.89 -12.15 2.59
CA SER A 61 -2.10 -11.61 1.23
C SER A 61 -3.21 -12.36 0.47
N ALA A 62 -3.29 -13.69 0.62
CA ALA A 62 -4.34 -14.51 0.02
C ALA A 62 -5.74 -14.17 0.53
N SER A 63 -5.89 -13.79 1.81
CA SER A 63 -7.19 -13.46 2.40
C SER A 63 -7.85 -12.22 1.78
N PHE A 64 -7.09 -11.41 1.04
CA PHE A 64 -7.55 -10.22 0.34
C PHE A 64 -7.72 -10.42 -1.16
N VAL A 65 -7.41 -11.61 -1.71
CA VAL A 65 -7.68 -11.90 -3.13
C VAL A 65 -9.18 -11.73 -3.40
N GLY A 66 -9.51 -11.00 -4.46
CA GLY A 66 -10.88 -10.63 -4.83
C GLY A 66 -11.37 -9.31 -4.25
N LYS A 67 -10.67 -8.69 -3.28
CA LYS A 67 -11.03 -7.35 -2.78
C LYS A 67 -10.87 -6.30 -3.89
N PRO A 68 -11.82 -5.35 -4.04
CA PRO A 68 -11.84 -4.38 -5.13
C PRO A 68 -10.63 -3.46 -5.13
N TYR A 69 -10.30 -2.98 -6.32
CA TYR A 69 -9.30 -1.94 -6.51
C TYR A 69 -9.90 -0.57 -6.19
N ILE A 70 -9.24 0.20 -5.32
CA ILE A 70 -9.65 1.57 -4.98
C ILE A 70 -8.42 2.46 -5.07
N LEU A 71 -8.38 3.34 -6.07
CA LEU A 71 -7.27 4.28 -6.24
C LEU A 71 -7.18 5.24 -5.04
N GLY A 72 -5.99 5.35 -4.44
CA GLY A 72 -5.78 6.20 -3.27
C GLY A 72 -6.58 5.70 -2.07
N SER A 73 -6.52 4.40 -1.80
CA SER A 73 -7.39 3.72 -0.83
C SER A 73 -7.37 4.31 0.59
N LEU A 74 -6.27 4.95 0.96
CA LEU A 74 -5.95 5.39 2.32
C LEU A 74 -5.54 6.87 2.38
N GLY A 75 -5.74 7.50 3.53
CA GLY A 75 -5.31 8.87 3.86
C GLY A 75 -4.63 8.93 5.23
N GLU A 76 -4.71 10.08 5.89
CA GLU A 76 -4.12 10.32 7.22
C GLU A 76 -5.16 10.22 8.36
N GLY A 77 -6.42 9.93 8.04
CA GLY A 77 -7.50 9.72 9.01
C GLY A 77 -8.44 10.91 9.20
N ALA A 78 -9.53 10.71 9.93
CA ALA A 78 -10.67 11.64 9.99
C ALA A 78 -10.33 13.08 10.42
N THR A 79 -9.27 13.28 11.20
CA THR A 79 -8.83 14.60 11.71
C THR A 79 -7.67 15.21 10.90
N ALA A 80 -7.27 14.57 9.81
CA ALA A 80 -6.13 15.01 9.00
C ALA A 80 -6.35 16.38 8.35
N SER A 81 -5.24 17.08 8.13
CA SER A 81 -5.24 18.38 7.44
C SER A 81 -5.58 18.23 5.97
N PHE A 82 -4.97 17.31 5.23
CA PHE A 82 -5.09 17.30 3.76
C PHE A 82 -5.96 16.16 3.24
N ASP A 83 -5.86 14.98 3.86
CA ASP A 83 -6.46 13.76 3.33
C ASP A 83 -7.12 12.94 4.44
N GLN A 84 -8.44 13.10 4.57
CA GLN A 84 -9.27 12.51 5.62
C GLN A 84 -9.80 11.12 5.27
N PHE A 85 -9.25 10.47 4.23
CA PHE A 85 -9.47 9.05 3.98
C PHE A 85 -8.92 8.19 5.13
N PRO A 86 -9.42 6.96 5.33
CA PRO A 86 -9.05 6.12 6.46
C PRO A 86 -7.55 5.80 6.47
N GLN A 87 -6.96 5.63 7.65
CA GLN A 87 -5.56 5.24 7.79
C GLN A 87 -5.32 3.78 7.38
N TYR A 88 -6.34 2.93 7.50
CA TYR A 88 -6.33 1.52 7.08
C TYR A 88 -7.73 1.07 6.72
N ARG A 89 -7.81 0.07 5.83
CA ARG A 89 -9.06 -0.57 5.42
C ARG A 89 -8.80 -2.02 5.00
N THR A 90 -9.85 -2.83 4.89
CA THR A 90 -9.76 -4.26 4.48
C THR A 90 -10.74 -4.64 3.37
N ASP A 91 -11.51 -3.67 2.89
CA ASP A 91 -12.57 -3.80 1.90
C ASP A 91 -12.14 -3.40 0.49
N GLY A 92 -10.96 -2.82 0.30
CA GLY A 92 -10.39 -2.52 -1.02
C GLY A 92 -9.00 -1.88 -0.94
N PHE A 93 -8.24 -1.95 -2.03
CA PHE A 93 -6.83 -1.55 -2.06
C PHE A 93 -6.42 -0.97 -3.42
N ASP A 94 -5.42 -0.10 -3.43
CA ASP A 94 -4.52 0.06 -4.59
C ASP A 94 -3.25 -0.79 -4.37
N CYS A 95 -2.31 -0.75 -5.32
CA CYS A 95 -1.13 -1.62 -5.27
C CYS A 95 -0.21 -1.33 -4.08
N GLU A 96 0.00 -0.06 -3.73
CA GLU A 96 0.84 0.33 -2.60
C GLU A 96 0.16 -0.03 -1.28
N THR A 97 -1.09 0.38 -1.11
CA THR A 97 -1.84 0.16 0.14
C THR A 97 -2.07 -1.32 0.39
N TYR A 98 -2.19 -2.15 -0.66
CA TYR A 98 -2.22 -3.60 -0.54
C TYR A 98 -0.92 -4.17 0.05
N VAL A 99 0.22 -3.84 -0.56
CA VAL A 99 1.53 -4.34 -0.10
C VAL A 99 1.80 -3.86 1.32
N THR A 100 1.64 -2.57 1.58
CA THR A 100 1.87 -1.95 2.89
C THR A 100 0.98 -2.55 3.98
N THR A 101 -0.31 -2.79 3.69
CA THR A 101 -1.24 -3.41 4.66
C THR A 101 -0.83 -4.85 4.97
N VAL A 102 -0.49 -5.65 3.95
CA VAL A 102 -0.07 -7.04 4.13
C VAL A 102 1.20 -7.13 4.97
N ILE A 103 2.20 -6.30 4.70
CA ILE A 103 3.46 -6.27 5.47
C ILE A 103 3.18 -5.88 6.94
N ALA A 104 2.39 -4.82 7.15
CA ALA A 104 2.03 -4.37 8.49
C ALA A 104 1.30 -5.45 9.30
N LEU A 105 0.40 -6.20 8.65
CA LEU A 105 -0.30 -7.32 9.28
C LEU A 105 0.64 -8.48 9.62
N ALA A 106 1.57 -8.79 8.71
CA ALA A 106 2.54 -9.87 8.90
C ALA A 106 3.55 -9.59 10.03
N PHE A 107 3.92 -8.31 10.21
CA PHE A 107 4.80 -7.82 11.26
C PHE A 107 4.17 -7.77 12.66
N ALA A 108 2.85 -7.89 12.78
CA ALA A 108 2.14 -7.77 14.05
C ALA A 108 1.43 -9.07 14.43
N ASN A 109 1.02 -9.18 15.70
CA ASN A 109 0.20 -10.30 16.21
C ASN A 109 -1.18 -9.87 16.70
N GLN A 110 -1.46 -8.56 16.73
CA GLN A 110 -2.73 -7.99 17.15
C GLN A 110 -2.96 -6.60 16.55
N LEU A 111 -4.20 -6.13 16.64
CA LEU A 111 -4.66 -4.89 16.01
C LEU A 111 -3.82 -3.65 16.39
N ASN A 112 -3.48 -3.47 17.66
CA ASN A 112 -2.73 -2.28 18.10
C ASN A 112 -1.30 -2.26 17.56
N GLU A 113 -0.68 -3.43 17.44
CA GLU A 113 0.65 -3.59 16.84
C GLU A 113 0.60 -3.35 15.34
N PHE A 114 -0.43 -3.87 14.65
CA PHE A 114 -0.67 -3.60 13.23
C PHE A 114 -0.74 -2.09 12.96
N LYS A 115 -1.51 -1.35 13.77
CA LYS A 115 -1.63 0.12 13.61
C LYS A 115 -0.28 0.82 13.75
N LYS A 116 0.58 0.37 14.66
CA LYS A 116 1.94 0.91 14.82
C LYS A 116 2.83 0.56 13.62
N CYS A 117 2.80 -0.71 13.18
CA CYS A 117 3.57 -1.15 12.02
C CYS A 117 3.19 -0.42 10.74
N LEU A 118 1.89 -0.28 10.49
CA LEU A 118 1.40 0.43 9.33
C LEU A 118 1.90 1.88 9.28
N LYS A 119 1.89 2.57 10.42
CA LYS A 119 2.43 3.93 10.51
C LYS A 119 3.92 3.98 10.15
N LYS A 120 4.74 3.07 10.69
CA LYS A 120 6.18 3.03 10.40
C LYS A 120 6.53 2.66 8.96
N ILE A 121 5.70 1.84 8.32
CA ILE A 121 5.90 1.44 6.92
C ILE A 121 5.48 2.56 5.97
N ARG A 122 4.35 3.23 6.27
CA ARG A 122 3.70 4.17 5.36
C ARG A 122 4.19 5.61 5.50
N TYR A 123 4.75 5.97 6.64
CA TYR A 123 5.22 7.33 6.91
C TYR A 123 6.67 7.35 7.42
N TYR A 124 7.44 8.35 6.99
CA TYR A 124 8.77 8.64 7.51
C TYR A 124 8.73 8.75 9.03
N GLN A 125 9.54 7.92 9.70
CA GLN A 125 9.62 7.81 11.16
C GLN A 125 8.27 7.54 11.87
N GLY A 126 7.27 7.02 11.16
CA GLY A 126 5.93 6.77 11.69
C GLY A 126 5.10 8.04 11.99
N GLN A 127 5.55 9.21 11.53
CA GLN A 127 4.85 10.48 11.74
C GLN A 127 3.72 10.61 10.74
N VAL A 128 2.45 10.57 11.19
CA VAL A 128 1.29 10.61 10.29
C VAL A 128 1.04 12.05 9.81
N ASP A 129 1.48 12.35 8.60
CA ASP A 129 1.20 13.60 7.88
C ASP A 129 1.33 13.37 6.36
N TYR A 130 0.73 14.24 5.56
CA TYR A 130 0.82 14.14 4.10
C TYR A 130 2.27 14.28 3.62
N LEU A 131 3.08 15.17 4.20
CA LEU A 131 4.45 15.39 3.75
C LEU A 131 5.40 14.25 4.13
N THR A 132 5.09 13.55 5.22
CA THR A 132 5.87 12.41 5.71
C THR A 132 5.38 11.09 5.14
N ARG A 133 4.25 11.07 4.43
CA ARG A 133 3.78 9.87 3.72
C ARG A 133 4.77 9.47 2.64
N ASN A 134 5.05 8.17 2.55
CA ASN A 134 5.95 7.61 1.55
C ASN A 134 5.27 7.56 0.16
N HIS A 135 5.18 8.70 -0.53
CA HIS A 135 4.47 8.79 -1.82
C HIS A 135 5.26 8.19 -2.99
N PHE A 136 6.58 8.36 -3.00
CA PHE A 136 7.43 7.86 -4.08
C PHE A 136 8.02 6.51 -3.69
N THR A 137 7.70 5.45 -4.44
CA THR A 137 8.09 4.09 -4.07
C THR A 137 9.59 3.94 -3.87
N GLY A 138 10.46 4.46 -4.75
CA GLY A 138 11.90 4.31 -4.56
C GLY A 138 12.48 5.24 -3.50
N VAL A 139 12.40 6.57 -3.70
CA VAL A 139 13.05 7.54 -2.79
C VAL A 139 12.41 7.71 -1.42
N ASP A 140 11.14 7.31 -1.24
CA ASP A 140 10.49 7.34 0.07
C ASP A 140 10.26 5.93 0.62
N TRP A 141 9.43 5.11 -0.04
CA TRP A 141 8.97 3.85 0.54
C TRP A 141 10.10 2.81 0.67
N ASN A 142 10.83 2.54 -0.41
CA ASN A 142 11.96 1.61 -0.44
C ASN A 142 13.06 2.14 0.49
N TYR A 143 13.47 3.39 0.31
CA TYR A 143 14.53 3.99 1.11
C TYR A 143 14.22 3.92 2.61
N ASN A 144 13.06 4.41 3.05
CA ASN A 144 12.72 4.47 4.48
C ASN A 144 12.51 3.07 5.10
N ASN A 145 11.91 2.14 4.37
CA ASN A 145 11.71 0.77 4.87
C ASN A 145 13.01 -0.06 4.88
N GLN A 146 13.95 0.22 3.97
CA GLN A 146 15.30 -0.35 4.01
C GLN A 146 16.13 0.24 5.16
N GLN A 147 16.09 1.56 5.40
CA GLN A 147 16.80 2.18 6.52
C GLN A 147 16.32 1.66 7.88
N GLN A 148 15.04 1.33 8.00
CA GLN A 148 14.46 0.70 9.21
C GLN A 148 14.77 -0.79 9.32
N GLY A 149 15.42 -1.39 8.32
CA GLY A 149 15.72 -2.82 8.27
C GLY A 149 14.49 -3.71 8.08
N PHE A 150 13.39 -3.18 7.55
CA PHE A 150 12.20 -3.99 7.21
C PHE A 150 12.36 -4.69 5.88
N LEU A 151 12.99 -4.02 4.91
CA LEU A 151 13.17 -4.50 3.54
C LEU A 151 14.64 -4.52 3.14
N LYS A 152 14.95 -5.32 2.12
CA LYS A 152 16.25 -5.33 1.46
C LYS A 152 16.09 -5.57 -0.03
N ASP A 153 16.64 -4.67 -0.83
CA ASP A 153 16.83 -4.88 -2.27
C ASP A 153 17.86 -6.00 -2.51
N ILE A 154 17.46 -7.02 -3.26
CA ILE A 154 18.31 -8.15 -3.66
C ILE A 154 18.53 -8.22 -5.17
N THR A 155 18.10 -7.21 -5.91
CA THR A 155 18.11 -7.21 -7.38
C THR A 155 19.51 -7.42 -7.93
N THR A 156 20.53 -6.80 -7.31
CA THR A 156 21.93 -6.93 -7.74
C THR A 156 22.54 -8.30 -7.46
N THR A 157 21.88 -9.16 -6.65
CA THR A 157 22.36 -10.50 -6.32
C THR A 157 21.99 -11.54 -7.38
N PHE A 158 21.12 -11.20 -8.33
CA PHE A 158 20.71 -12.11 -9.40
C PHE A 158 21.87 -12.34 -10.37
N ARG A 159 22.18 -13.61 -10.63
CA ARG A 159 23.32 -14.02 -11.46
C ARG A 159 22.88 -14.76 -12.71
N ASP A 160 23.59 -14.53 -13.81
CA ASP A 160 23.49 -15.34 -15.02
C ASP A 160 24.25 -16.67 -14.88
N LYS A 161 24.28 -17.45 -15.97
CA LYS A 161 25.01 -18.73 -16.04
C LYS A 161 26.54 -18.59 -15.86
N ASN A 162 27.08 -17.39 -16.04
CA ASN A 162 28.50 -17.06 -15.88
C ASN A 162 28.80 -16.43 -14.51
N ASN A 163 27.84 -16.46 -13.58
CA ASN A 163 27.93 -15.85 -12.25
C ASN A 163 28.09 -14.31 -12.26
N GLN A 164 27.67 -13.63 -13.33
CA GLN A 164 27.69 -12.17 -13.45
C GLN A 164 26.34 -11.58 -13.04
N SER A 165 26.35 -10.40 -12.40
CA SER A 165 25.11 -9.68 -12.11
C SER A 165 24.49 -9.17 -13.41
N ILE A 166 23.19 -9.37 -13.58
CA ILE A 166 22.44 -8.88 -14.75
C ILE A 166 21.65 -7.60 -14.46
N ALA A 167 21.74 -7.08 -13.22
CA ALA A 167 21.02 -5.90 -12.82
C ALA A 167 21.53 -4.66 -13.57
N GLN A 168 20.60 -3.84 -14.03
CA GLN A 168 20.84 -2.49 -14.51
C GLN A 168 20.33 -1.48 -13.49
N VAL A 169 20.61 -0.19 -13.69
CA VAL A 169 20.14 0.87 -12.79
C VAL A 169 19.25 1.84 -13.55
N ALA A 170 17.99 1.95 -13.12
CA ALA A 170 17.08 2.99 -13.53
C ALA A 170 17.37 4.28 -12.76
N THR A 171 17.34 5.43 -13.43
CA THR A 171 17.61 6.73 -12.83
C THR A 171 16.53 7.72 -13.24
N ALA A 172 15.98 8.47 -12.28
CA ALA A 172 15.03 9.54 -12.56
C ALA A 172 15.24 10.70 -11.59
N LEU A 173 14.95 11.92 -12.03
CA LEU A 173 14.84 13.07 -11.12
C LEU A 173 13.42 13.11 -10.54
N ILE A 174 13.33 12.94 -9.23
CA ILE A 174 12.09 13.14 -8.47
C ILE A 174 12.03 14.60 -8.02
N ASP A 175 11.27 15.42 -8.74
CA ASP A 175 11.03 16.83 -8.44
C ASP A 175 9.80 16.98 -7.55
N LYS A 176 9.98 16.82 -6.23
CA LYS A 176 8.90 16.96 -5.26
C LYS A 176 8.25 18.36 -5.33
N PRO A 177 8.99 19.49 -5.35
CA PRO A 177 8.37 20.81 -5.52
C PRO A 177 7.42 20.92 -6.71
N ALA A 178 7.85 20.45 -7.89
CA ALA A 178 7.02 20.48 -9.09
C ALA A 178 5.82 19.53 -8.99
N TRP A 179 5.99 18.35 -8.38
CA TRP A 179 4.89 17.41 -8.12
C TRP A 179 3.83 18.01 -7.19
N TYR A 180 4.24 18.71 -6.12
CA TYR A 180 3.31 19.41 -5.25
C TYR A 180 2.60 20.55 -5.99
N LYS A 181 3.33 21.34 -6.78
CA LYS A 181 2.74 22.42 -7.60
C LYS A 181 1.65 21.91 -8.55
N PHE A 182 1.82 20.70 -9.09
CA PHE A 182 0.88 20.09 -10.04
C PHE A 182 -0.45 19.62 -9.41
N LYS A 183 -0.53 19.52 -8.08
CA LYS A 183 -1.73 19.02 -7.38
C LYS A 183 -2.97 19.87 -7.63
N SER A 184 -4.12 19.20 -7.70
CA SER A 184 -5.45 19.79 -7.81
C SER A 184 -6.21 19.68 -6.48
N SER A 185 -7.42 20.26 -6.42
CA SER A 185 -8.32 20.15 -5.28
C SER A 185 -8.69 18.69 -4.94
N GLU A 186 -8.63 17.78 -5.91
CA GLU A 186 -8.86 16.34 -5.71
C GLU A 186 -7.86 15.71 -4.73
N THR A 187 -6.68 16.32 -4.54
CA THR A 187 -5.72 15.89 -3.52
C THR A 187 -6.23 16.15 -2.11
N ILE A 188 -7.08 17.17 -1.92
CA ILE A 188 -7.61 17.54 -0.62
C ILE A 188 -8.93 16.82 -0.41
N ARG A 189 -8.91 15.74 0.35
CA ARG A 189 -10.07 14.86 0.56
C ARG A 189 -10.62 15.08 1.96
N LEU A 190 -11.72 15.81 2.08
CA LEU A 190 -12.34 16.15 3.36
C LEU A 190 -13.60 15.30 3.60
N LYS A 191 -13.94 15.06 4.86
CA LYS A 191 -15.18 14.36 5.28
C LYS A 191 -16.43 15.16 4.90
N GLN A 192 -16.33 16.49 4.96
CA GLN A 192 -17.35 17.40 4.44
C GLN A 192 -16.76 18.12 3.24
N ASN A 193 -17.42 18.03 2.09
CA ASN A 193 -16.98 18.73 0.89
C ASN A 193 -17.16 20.23 1.10
N ASP A 194 -16.04 20.95 1.04
CA ASP A 194 -15.95 22.39 1.14
C ASP A 194 -14.87 22.87 0.17
N ASN A 195 -15.30 23.37 -0.99
CA ASN A 195 -14.39 23.80 -2.06
C ASN A 195 -13.46 24.93 -1.62
N THR A 196 -13.94 25.82 -0.73
CA THR A 196 -13.17 26.97 -0.24
C THR A 196 -12.08 26.50 0.72
N GLU A 197 -12.43 25.61 1.65
CA GLU A 197 -11.44 25.01 2.55
C GLU A 197 -10.46 24.11 1.78
N GLN A 198 -10.93 23.34 0.79
CA GLN A 198 -10.06 22.54 -0.08
C GLN A 198 -9.04 23.41 -0.83
N ALA A 199 -9.47 24.53 -1.41
CA ALA A 199 -8.57 25.46 -2.10
C ALA A 199 -7.52 26.05 -1.14
N LYS A 200 -7.94 26.48 0.06
CA LYS A 200 -7.03 27.01 1.09
C LYS A 200 -6.00 25.98 1.54
N ARG A 201 -6.42 24.74 1.81
CA ARG A 201 -5.52 23.65 2.22
C ARG A 201 -4.61 23.19 1.10
N LEU A 202 -5.08 23.21 -0.15
CA LEU A 202 -4.25 22.94 -1.32
C LEU A 202 -3.13 23.96 -1.45
N GLU A 203 -3.42 25.26 -1.30
CA GLU A 203 -2.40 26.30 -1.38
C GLU A 203 -1.35 26.14 -0.28
N LYS A 204 -1.79 25.88 0.96
CA LYS A 204 -0.89 25.53 2.07
C LYS A 204 -0.03 24.30 1.74
N LEU A 205 -0.61 23.25 1.17
CA LEU A 205 0.10 22.03 0.80
C LEU A 205 1.15 22.30 -0.29
N LYS A 206 0.82 23.13 -1.28
CA LYS A 206 1.76 23.56 -2.34
C LYS A 206 2.92 24.37 -1.79
N GLN A 207 2.63 25.30 -0.89
CA GLN A 207 3.64 26.10 -0.21
C GLN A 207 4.57 25.23 0.65
N MET A 208 4.03 24.27 1.39
CA MET A 208 4.86 23.34 2.17
C MET A 208 5.71 22.45 1.24
N GLY A 209 5.11 21.94 0.17
CA GLY A 209 5.76 21.10 -0.83
C GLY A 209 6.87 21.78 -1.63
N SER A 210 6.82 23.11 -1.81
CA SER A 210 7.84 23.85 -2.56
C SER A 210 9.21 23.87 -1.88
N HIS A 211 9.26 23.55 -0.58
CA HIS A 211 10.49 23.50 0.21
C HIS A 211 11.11 22.09 0.26
N LEU A 212 10.47 21.09 -0.35
CA LEU A 212 10.97 19.72 -0.38
C LEU A 212 12.15 19.57 -1.37
N PRO A 213 13.04 18.60 -1.15
CA PRO A 213 14.19 18.41 -2.03
C PRO A 213 13.79 17.81 -3.37
N ARG A 214 14.59 18.12 -4.40
CA ARG A 214 14.67 17.32 -5.62
C ARG A 214 15.66 16.20 -5.39
N VAL A 215 15.30 14.97 -5.72
CA VAL A 215 16.11 13.79 -5.42
C VAL A 215 16.37 13.01 -6.70
N LYS A 216 17.64 12.68 -6.96
CA LYS A 216 17.99 11.74 -8.03
C LYS A 216 17.82 10.32 -7.49
N GLU A 217 16.81 9.62 -7.99
CA GLU A 217 16.50 8.24 -7.62
C GLU A 217 17.34 7.27 -8.43
N HIS A 218 17.79 6.20 -7.78
CA HIS A 218 18.49 5.08 -8.40
C HIS A 218 17.80 3.77 -7.98
N VAL A 219 17.28 3.01 -8.95
CA VAL A 219 16.58 1.74 -8.71
C VAL A 219 17.27 0.63 -9.50
N PRO A 220 17.96 -0.32 -8.85
CA PRO A 220 18.41 -1.55 -9.49
C PRO A 220 17.21 -2.30 -10.09
N TYR A 221 17.35 -2.86 -11.29
CA TYR A 221 16.30 -3.66 -11.91
C TYR A 221 16.87 -4.79 -12.77
N LEU A 222 16.16 -5.93 -12.82
CA LEU A 222 16.42 -7.01 -13.75
C LEU A 222 15.76 -6.64 -15.10
N PRO A 223 16.53 -6.43 -16.17
CA PRO A 223 15.96 -6.02 -17.45
C PRO A 223 15.14 -7.15 -18.08
N LEU A 224 14.01 -6.80 -18.71
CA LEU A 224 13.15 -7.74 -19.43
C LEU A 224 13.92 -8.48 -20.52
N THR A 225 14.92 -7.85 -21.13
CA THR A 225 15.82 -8.45 -22.13
C THR A 225 16.74 -9.54 -21.56
N ALA A 226 16.93 -9.62 -20.25
CA ALA A 226 17.59 -10.75 -19.60
C ALA A 226 16.59 -11.82 -19.15
N LEU A 227 15.38 -11.40 -18.77
CA LEU A 227 14.30 -12.29 -18.32
C LEU A 227 13.63 -13.05 -19.47
N PHE A 228 13.68 -12.51 -20.69
CA PHE A 228 13.14 -13.12 -21.91
C PHE A 228 14.17 -13.00 -23.03
N ASN A 229 14.30 -14.05 -23.84
CA ASN A 229 15.10 -13.98 -25.06
C ASN A 229 14.33 -13.30 -26.21
N ASP A 230 14.97 -13.15 -27.37
CA ASP A 230 14.39 -12.50 -28.55
C ASP A 230 13.14 -13.20 -29.10
N LYS A 231 12.91 -14.47 -28.73
CA LYS A 231 11.70 -15.25 -29.07
C LYS A 231 10.58 -15.08 -28.02
N GLY A 232 10.82 -14.33 -26.96
CA GLY A 232 9.89 -14.17 -25.84
C GLY A 232 9.78 -15.42 -24.96
N GLU A 233 10.80 -16.27 -24.96
CA GLU A 233 10.90 -17.44 -24.09
C GLU A 233 11.51 -17.02 -22.73
N PRO A 234 10.95 -17.46 -21.60
CA PRO A 234 11.39 -17.02 -20.29
C PRO A 234 12.70 -17.68 -19.85
N ASN A 235 13.56 -16.90 -19.21
CA ASN A 235 14.77 -17.38 -18.56
C ASN A 235 14.44 -17.96 -17.16
N TYR A 236 14.08 -19.24 -17.13
CA TYR A 236 13.68 -19.92 -15.89
C TYR A 236 14.77 -19.93 -14.80
N ASN A 237 16.06 -19.86 -15.16
CA ASN A 237 17.15 -19.79 -14.19
C ASN A 237 17.14 -18.47 -13.40
N LEU A 238 16.78 -17.35 -14.04
CA LEU A 238 16.60 -16.07 -13.35
C LEU A 238 15.30 -16.06 -12.53
N PHE A 239 14.19 -16.53 -13.10
CA PHE A 239 12.92 -16.61 -12.37
C PHE A 239 12.99 -17.51 -11.12
N LYS A 240 13.81 -18.57 -11.15
CA LYS A 240 14.04 -19.47 -10.01
C LYS A 240 14.73 -18.78 -8.83
N GLN A 241 15.47 -17.69 -9.07
CA GLN A 241 16.17 -16.94 -8.02
C GLN A 241 15.24 -16.01 -7.23
N ILE A 242 14.03 -15.71 -7.73
CA ILE A 242 13.05 -14.88 -7.02
C ILE A 242 12.54 -15.62 -5.78
N PRO A 243 12.80 -15.12 -4.55
CA PRO A 243 12.34 -15.76 -3.33
C PRO A 243 10.82 -15.73 -3.17
N ASN A 244 10.27 -16.72 -2.47
CA ASN A 244 8.87 -16.74 -2.09
C ASN A 244 8.59 -15.60 -1.08
N GLY A 245 7.51 -14.84 -1.28
CA GLY A 245 7.19 -13.67 -0.46
C GLY A 245 7.99 -12.40 -0.81
N ALA A 246 8.78 -12.42 -1.88
CA ALA A 246 9.46 -11.22 -2.37
C ALA A 246 8.47 -10.17 -2.87
N ILE A 247 8.84 -8.90 -2.76
CA ILE A 247 8.12 -7.79 -3.36
C ILE A 247 8.70 -7.55 -4.75
N ILE A 248 7.83 -7.46 -5.75
CA ILE A 248 8.17 -7.18 -7.14
C ILE A 248 7.65 -5.79 -7.47
N GLU A 249 8.53 -4.92 -7.94
CA GLU A 249 8.18 -3.57 -8.41
C GLU A 249 8.41 -3.49 -9.92
N ILE A 250 7.47 -2.88 -10.64
CA ILE A 250 7.52 -2.73 -12.10
C ILE A 250 8.25 -1.45 -12.47
N VAL A 251 9.43 -1.62 -13.08
CA VAL A 251 10.40 -0.54 -13.34
C VAL A 251 10.27 0.00 -14.77
N ARG A 252 10.16 1.32 -14.85
CA ARG A 252 10.15 2.16 -16.05
C ARG A 252 11.27 3.21 -15.95
N PRO A 253 12.49 2.92 -16.41
CA PRO A 253 13.62 3.82 -16.25
C PRO A 253 13.35 5.23 -16.82
N ASN A 254 13.56 6.25 -15.98
CA ASN A 254 13.30 7.66 -16.31
C ASN A 254 11.94 7.90 -16.98
N TRP A 255 10.85 7.36 -16.43
CA TRP A 255 9.52 7.55 -16.99
C TRP A 255 9.10 9.02 -16.90
N GLU A 256 9.07 9.68 -18.06
CA GLU A 256 8.80 11.11 -18.17
C GLU A 256 7.32 11.42 -17.96
N LEU A 257 6.98 11.80 -16.73
CA LEU A 257 5.63 12.21 -16.34
C LEU A 257 5.57 13.66 -15.88
N ASN A 258 6.64 14.44 -16.07
CA ASN A 258 6.72 15.84 -15.68
C ASN A 258 5.54 16.69 -16.18
N LYS A 259 5.06 16.45 -17.41
CA LYS A 259 3.89 17.15 -17.98
C LYS A 259 2.54 16.68 -17.42
N LYS A 260 2.50 15.53 -16.74
CA LYS A 260 1.26 14.90 -16.23
C LYS A 260 1.10 14.99 -14.72
N ILE A 261 2.21 14.96 -13.98
CA ILE A 261 2.21 14.98 -12.51
C ILE A 261 3.31 15.88 -11.93
N GLY A 262 4.09 16.60 -12.76
CA GLY A 262 5.16 17.48 -12.28
C GLY A 262 6.52 16.81 -12.02
N THR A 263 6.65 15.50 -12.16
CA THR A 263 7.94 14.79 -11.96
C THR A 263 8.07 13.53 -12.82
N ASN A 264 9.30 13.04 -13.00
CA ASN A 264 9.57 11.70 -13.53
C ASN A 264 9.44 10.64 -12.44
N LEU A 265 9.36 9.35 -12.82
CA LEU A 265 9.33 8.20 -11.91
C LEU A 265 10.17 7.05 -12.46
N ASN A 266 10.64 6.13 -11.60
CA ASN A 266 11.14 4.82 -12.05
C ASN A 266 10.19 3.66 -11.79
N ILE A 267 9.26 3.75 -10.85
CA ILE A 267 8.40 2.63 -10.43
C ILE A 267 6.94 2.97 -10.73
N SER A 268 6.20 1.99 -11.23
CA SER A 268 4.80 2.19 -11.68
C SER A 268 3.77 1.26 -11.05
N HIS A 269 4.21 0.13 -10.48
CA HIS A 269 3.33 -0.86 -9.87
C HIS A 269 4.13 -1.78 -8.95
N LEU A 270 3.46 -2.48 -8.03
CA LEU A 270 4.10 -3.44 -7.13
C LEU A 270 3.12 -4.52 -6.64
N GLY A 271 3.68 -5.60 -6.11
CA GLY A 271 2.96 -6.73 -5.52
C GLY A 271 3.91 -7.79 -4.99
N PHE A 272 3.37 -8.95 -4.60
CA PHE A 272 4.18 -10.06 -4.07
C PHE A 272 4.40 -11.16 -5.08
N ALA A 273 5.58 -11.77 -5.06
CA ALA A 273 5.87 -13.02 -5.74
C ALA A 273 5.66 -14.20 -4.79
N PHE A 274 4.84 -15.18 -5.19
CA PHE A 274 4.71 -16.44 -4.47
C PHE A 274 4.88 -17.64 -5.40
N ARG A 275 5.30 -18.79 -4.85
CA ARG A 275 5.28 -20.07 -5.54
C ARG A 275 4.03 -20.86 -5.13
N LYS A 276 3.19 -21.21 -6.10
CA LYS A 276 2.00 -22.06 -5.91
C LYS A 276 1.96 -23.12 -7.00
N GLU A 277 1.90 -24.40 -6.64
CA GLU A 277 1.77 -25.52 -7.60
C GLU A 277 2.81 -25.43 -8.74
N ASN A 278 4.08 -25.20 -8.38
CA ASN A 278 5.22 -24.98 -9.28
C ASN A 278 5.16 -23.71 -10.19
N GLN A 279 4.14 -22.88 -10.07
CA GLN A 279 4.04 -21.60 -10.77
C GLN A 279 4.51 -20.43 -9.91
N LEU A 280 5.17 -19.46 -10.54
CA LEU A 280 5.52 -18.18 -9.92
C LEU A 280 4.36 -17.21 -10.17
N ILE A 281 3.60 -16.92 -9.12
CA ILE A 281 2.48 -16.00 -9.16
C ILE A 281 2.90 -14.59 -8.73
N PHE A 282 2.27 -13.58 -9.32
CA PHE A 282 2.32 -12.18 -8.94
C PHE A 282 0.96 -11.80 -8.32
N ARG A 283 0.94 -11.63 -7.00
CA ARG A 283 -0.25 -11.26 -6.24
C ARG A 283 -0.27 -9.76 -6.01
N GLN A 284 -1.27 -9.09 -6.56
CA GLN A 284 -1.30 -7.62 -6.61
C GLN A 284 -2.73 -7.06 -6.72
N ALA A 285 -2.94 -5.84 -6.24
CA ALA A 285 -4.17 -5.08 -6.46
C ALA A 285 -4.12 -4.42 -7.84
N SER A 286 -4.94 -4.91 -8.77
CA SER A 286 -4.90 -4.51 -10.17
C SER A 286 -6.02 -3.53 -10.52
N SER A 287 -5.66 -2.40 -11.11
CA SER A 287 -6.63 -1.50 -11.74
C SER A 287 -7.27 -2.12 -12.98
N GLU A 288 -6.53 -2.94 -13.74
CA GLU A 288 -7.01 -3.62 -14.94
C GLU A 288 -8.09 -4.67 -14.62
N TYR A 289 -7.86 -5.49 -13.59
CA TYR A 289 -8.86 -6.48 -13.13
C TYR A 289 -9.87 -5.90 -12.12
N GLY A 290 -9.68 -4.66 -11.68
CA GLY A 290 -10.53 -4.00 -10.68
C GLY A 290 -10.50 -4.63 -9.29
N LYS A 291 -9.51 -5.48 -8.97
CA LYS A 291 -9.40 -6.22 -7.70
C LYS A 291 -8.00 -6.77 -7.43
N VAL A 292 -7.79 -7.29 -6.22
CA VAL A 292 -6.61 -8.11 -5.87
C VAL A 292 -6.69 -9.46 -6.60
N VAL A 293 -5.65 -9.81 -7.34
CA VAL A 293 -5.60 -11.02 -8.17
C VAL A 293 -4.26 -11.72 -8.06
N ASP A 294 -4.28 -13.03 -8.32
CA ASP A 294 -3.10 -13.83 -8.63
C ASP A 294 -3.00 -13.98 -10.15
N VAL A 295 -1.87 -13.60 -10.73
CA VAL A 295 -1.54 -13.85 -12.15
C VAL A 295 -0.19 -14.54 -12.26
N SER A 296 0.10 -15.24 -13.37
CA SER A 296 1.46 -15.74 -13.61
C SER A 296 2.42 -14.57 -13.76
N LEU A 297 3.47 -14.48 -12.93
CA LEU A 297 4.47 -13.40 -13.02
C LEU A 297 5.18 -13.44 -14.38
N ILE A 298 5.47 -14.64 -14.88
CA ILE A 298 6.14 -14.81 -16.18
C ILE A 298 5.25 -14.28 -17.30
N ASN A 299 3.95 -14.64 -17.33
CA ASN A 299 3.04 -14.17 -18.37
C ASN A 299 2.79 -12.67 -18.25
N TYR A 300 2.63 -12.16 -17.03
CA TYR A 300 2.48 -10.74 -16.76
C TYR A 300 3.67 -9.92 -17.31
N LEU A 301 4.90 -10.37 -17.05
CA LEU A 301 6.10 -9.68 -17.54
C LEU A 301 6.32 -9.87 -19.03
N LYS A 302 5.92 -11.02 -19.60
CA LYS A 302 5.92 -11.23 -21.05
C LYS A 302 5.03 -10.21 -21.75
N GLU A 303 3.82 -9.99 -21.24
CA GLU A 303 2.92 -8.95 -21.76
C GLU A 303 3.51 -7.54 -21.55
N ALA A 304 4.17 -7.30 -20.41
CA ALA A 304 4.83 -6.03 -20.14
C ALA A 304 5.95 -5.68 -21.13
N THR A 305 6.55 -6.65 -21.84
CA THR A 305 7.53 -6.39 -22.91
C THR A 305 6.98 -5.55 -24.06
N LYS A 306 5.65 -5.54 -24.25
CA LYS A 306 4.97 -4.71 -25.26
C LYS A 306 4.93 -3.23 -24.87
N SER A 307 5.15 -2.88 -23.61
CA SER A 307 5.18 -1.49 -23.17
C SER A 307 6.45 -0.80 -23.65
N PRO A 308 6.36 0.41 -24.24
CA PRO A 308 7.56 1.17 -24.62
C PRO A 308 8.39 1.60 -23.39
N THR A 309 7.74 1.72 -22.22
CA THR A 309 8.35 2.31 -21.01
C THR A 309 8.74 1.29 -19.94
N ILE A 310 8.08 0.12 -19.86
CA ILE A 310 8.46 -0.91 -18.87
C ILE A 310 9.72 -1.61 -19.35
N LYS A 311 10.74 -1.67 -18.51
CA LYS A 311 12.03 -2.31 -18.84
C LYS A 311 12.44 -3.42 -17.89
N GLY A 312 11.76 -3.61 -16.77
CA GLY A 312 12.03 -4.76 -15.91
C GLY A 312 11.42 -4.66 -14.53
N ILE A 313 12.05 -5.35 -13.59
CA ILE A 313 11.56 -5.45 -12.21
C ILE A 313 12.66 -5.18 -11.19
N ASN A 314 12.32 -4.52 -10.10
CA ASN A 314 13.10 -4.55 -8.86
C ASN A 314 12.56 -5.67 -7.96
N VAL A 315 13.44 -6.30 -7.18
CA VAL A 315 13.09 -7.40 -6.28
C VAL A 315 13.60 -7.08 -4.87
N GLN A 316 12.67 -7.00 -3.92
CA GLN A 316 12.98 -6.84 -2.50
C GLN A 316 12.53 -8.05 -1.68
N ILE A 317 13.20 -8.27 -0.55
CA ILE A 317 12.79 -9.24 0.46
C ILE A 317 12.42 -8.54 1.76
N ILE A 318 11.57 -9.21 2.53
CA ILE A 318 11.25 -8.83 3.91
C ILE A 318 12.32 -9.42 4.84
N ILE A 319 12.91 -8.57 5.68
CA ILE A 319 14.02 -8.95 6.57
C ILE A 319 13.54 -9.66 7.85
N PRO A 320 12.52 -9.18 8.59
CA PRO A 320 12.05 -9.89 9.78
C PRO A 320 11.56 -11.29 9.45
N SER A 321 12.14 -12.31 10.09
CA SER A 321 11.73 -13.72 9.90
C SER A 321 10.52 -14.10 10.75
N LYS A 322 10.16 -13.27 11.74
CA LYS A 322 9.03 -13.40 12.66
C LYS A 322 8.36 -12.04 12.87
N PRO A 323 7.12 -12.00 13.39
CA PRO A 323 6.49 -10.76 13.82
C PRO A 323 7.39 -9.95 14.77
N LEU A 324 7.29 -8.63 14.67
CA LEU A 324 8.05 -7.67 15.45
C LEU A 324 7.51 -7.54 16.86
N ASN A 325 8.23 -6.78 17.69
CA ASN A 325 7.79 -6.47 19.05
C ASN A 325 6.57 -5.53 19.05
N LYS A 326 6.02 -5.29 20.26
CA LYS A 326 4.82 -4.45 20.46
C LYS A 326 4.93 -3.00 19.96
N ASP A 327 6.15 -2.54 19.67
CA ASP A 327 6.44 -1.20 19.18
C ASP A 327 6.78 -1.19 17.68
N CYS A 328 6.62 -2.33 17.01
CA CYS A 328 6.98 -2.57 15.62
C CYS A 328 8.43 -2.16 15.33
N SER A 329 9.34 -2.53 16.22
CA SER A 329 10.78 -2.35 16.04
C SER A 329 11.42 -3.72 15.87
N LEU A 330 12.52 -3.76 15.12
CA LEU A 330 13.42 -4.90 15.17
C LEU A 330 13.85 -5.09 16.63
N ALA A 331 13.93 -6.34 17.09
CA ALA A 331 14.62 -6.60 18.36
C ALA A 331 16.05 -6.07 18.21
N ASN A 332 16.57 -5.39 19.22
CA ASN A 332 17.97 -4.96 19.23
C ASN A 332 18.82 -6.22 18.96
N ASN A 333 19.50 -6.24 17.81
CA ASN A 333 20.52 -7.26 17.54
C ASN A 333 21.74 -6.99 18.42
#